data_AF-A0A3R6HG26-F1
#
_entry.id   AF-A0A3R6HG26-F1
#
_cell.length_a   1.000
_cell.length_b   1.000
_cell.length_c   1.000
_cell.angle_alpha   90.00
_cell.angle_beta   90.00
_cell.angle_gamma   90.00
#
_symmetry.space_group_name_H-M   'P 1'
#
loop_
_entity.id
_entity.type
_entity.pdbx_description
1 polymer ?
#
loop_
_entity_poly.entity_id
_entity_poly.type
_entity_poly.pdbx_seq_one_letter_code
_entity_poly.pdbx_strand_id
1 'polypeptide(L)'
;MSKFAIPSRAPYQVRNPASEESLFLGADRAPINAYQIYQALKRMQSKNHQASSAYKSKGLDAPFKTSQQEENRLEAIIDNFNNNLKDIKTMCKFNKFNGKVTKYHSNMYAIEVDDKTIFIPFSVMHKFPAFPQSMMEEGHLKIGVNVIMVKKDEKTYYPDHETYGVTNTQEHKLNVDGTYLLKDAKPYKQTNSLPELITQFNTLMFSLPEDQRLKTLNVIAASNMTAEQKVEKLTSMIDFPLDFVESQTLEKKASLFYSPGNSKDDRAQLKEIVESIVAMCNSEEQRQCQLIVGVNDKTNKTCRLQDEIASNYPQMANLDQFQNTLLAPFIKSYTYDNVLLMSSLKYNWYSYNGDLILIIDINYHGDPIICKGGRLPYRCDSAKMVAEGVDLVNMVKKLTRTAA
;
A
#
# COMPACT_ATOMS: atom_id res chain seq x y z
N MET A 1 34.94 28.68 -39.44
CA MET A 1 33.47 28.70 -39.44
C MET A 1 32.97 27.44 -40.13
N SER A 2 32.54 26.43 -39.36
CA SER A 2 32.10 25.13 -39.87
C SER A 2 30.57 25.10 -39.98
N LYS A 3 30.04 24.81 -41.16
CA LYS A 3 28.61 24.71 -41.47
C LYS A 3 28.13 23.31 -41.07
N PHE A 4 27.23 23.23 -40.09
CA PHE A 4 26.47 22.01 -39.81
C PHE A 4 25.34 21.86 -40.84
N ALA A 5 25.33 20.74 -41.56
CA ALA A 5 24.22 20.34 -42.43
C ALA A 5 23.13 19.66 -41.59
N ILE A 6 21.89 20.10 -41.74
CA ILE A 6 20.69 19.50 -41.14
C ILE A 6 20.27 18.30 -42.00
N PRO A 7 20.04 17.09 -41.46
CA PRO A 7 19.51 15.99 -42.24
C PRO A 7 18.06 16.26 -42.67
N SER A 8 17.80 16.09 -43.97
CA SER A 8 16.46 16.08 -44.58
C SER A 8 15.60 14.97 -43.96
N ARG A 9 14.39 15.31 -43.47
CA ARG A 9 13.39 14.34 -43.04
C ARG A 9 12.88 13.58 -44.26
N ALA A 10 12.93 12.24 -44.21
CA ALA A 10 12.27 11.40 -45.19
C ALA A 10 10.76 11.72 -45.28
N PRO A 11 10.16 11.78 -46.49
CA PRO A 11 8.73 12.02 -46.62
C PRO A 11 7.95 10.82 -46.08
N TYR A 12 7.04 11.11 -45.16
CA TYR A 12 6.07 10.14 -44.64
C TYR A 12 5.14 9.74 -45.79
N GLN A 13 5.23 8.48 -46.27
CA GLN A 13 4.21 7.92 -47.15
C GLN A 13 2.98 7.54 -46.31
N VAL A 14 1.84 8.17 -46.61
CA VAL A 14 0.53 7.80 -46.05
C VAL A 14 0.18 6.41 -46.57
N ARG A 15 0.08 5.42 -45.67
CA ARG A 15 -0.39 4.07 -46.02
C ARG A 15 -1.88 4.13 -46.36
N ASN A 16 -2.25 3.45 -47.45
CA ASN A 16 -3.59 3.40 -47.98
C ASN A 16 -4.48 2.50 -47.08
N PRO A 17 -5.63 2.96 -46.54
CA PRO A 17 -6.43 2.22 -45.56
C PRO A 17 -7.23 1.03 -46.14
N ALA A 18 -7.20 0.80 -47.46
CA ALA A 18 -7.97 -0.26 -48.11
C ALA A 18 -7.34 -1.67 -47.99
N SER A 19 -6.14 -1.82 -47.43
CA SER A 19 -5.45 -3.12 -47.36
C SER A 19 -5.59 -3.86 -46.01
N GLU A 20 -6.36 -3.34 -45.06
CA GLU A 20 -6.54 -3.96 -43.73
C GLU A 20 -7.87 -4.72 -43.54
N GLU A 21 -8.74 -4.78 -44.54
CA GLU A 21 -10.00 -5.54 -44.43
C GLU A 21 -9.81 -7.07 -44.38
N SER A 22 -8.61 -7.60 -44.65
CA SER A 22 -8.36 -9.04 -44.67
C SER A 22 -7.71 -9.62 -43.40
N LEU A 23 -7.33 -8.81 -42.42
CA LEU A 23 -6.65 -9.31 -41.20
C LEU A 23 -7.61 -9.75 -40.08
N PHE A 24 -8.92 -9.56 -40.24
CA PHE A 24 -9.93 -9.89 -39.22
C PHE A 24 -10.81 -11.10 -39.55
N LEU A 25 -10.59 -11.75 -40.69
CA LEU A 25 -11.35 -12.93 -41.12
C LEU A 25 -10.40 -14.14 -41.21
N GLY A 26 -10.05 -14.71 -40.05
CA GLY A 26 -9.33 -15.98 -40.01
C GLY A 26 -8.24 -16.06 -38.96
N ALA A 27 -8.58 -15.81 -37.70
CA ALA A 27 -7.75 -16.26 -36.59
C ALA A 27 -8.67 -16.69 -35.46
N ASP A 28 -8.48 -17.94 -35.01
CA ASP A 28 -9.14 -18.53 -33.84
C ASP A 28 -9.12 -17.52 -32.68
N ARG A 29 -10.30 -17.00 -32.36
CA ARG A 29 -10.45 -16.00 -31.30
C ARG A 29 -10.21 -16.70 -29.96
N ALA A 30 -9.01 -16.52 -29.40
CA ALA A 30 -8.84 -16.56 -27.96
C ALA A 30 -9.92 -15.67 -27.32
N PRO A 31 -10.51 -16.04 -26.17
CA PRO A 31 -11.61 -15.28 -25.58
C PRO A 31 -11.10 -13.89 -25.18
N ILE A 32 -11.31 -12.92 -26.07
CA ILE A 32 -10.94 -11.53 -25.84
C ILE A 32 -11.87 -11.04 -24.73
N ASN A 33 -11.28 -10.52 -23.64
CA ASN A 33 -12.01 -10.10 -22.45
C ASN A 33 -12.90 -8.89 -22.79
N ALA A 34 -14.15 -9.16 -23.14
CA ALA A 34 -15.17 -8.21 -23.57
C ALA A 34 -15.32 -7.01 -22.61
N TYR A 35 -15.09 -7.23 -21.31
CA TYR A 35 -15.12 -6.19 -20.29
C TYR A 35 -14.00 -5.16 -20.45
N GLN A 36 -12.78 -5.60 -20.80
CA GLN A 36 -11.64 -4.72 -21.03
C GLN A 36 -11.82 -3.88 -22.31
N ILE A 37 -12.40 -4.48 -23.35
CA ILE A 37 -12.76 -3.78 -24.58
C ILE A 37 -13.85 -2.73 -24.31
N TYR A 38 -14.91 -3.09 -23.59
CA TYR A 38 -15.98 -2.15 -23.23
C TYR A 38 -15.45 -0.96 -22.42
N GLN A 39 -14.62 -1.21 -21.41
CA GLN A 39 -14.02 -0.16 -20.59
C GLN A 39 -13.03 0.70 -21.39
N ALA A 40 -12.29 0.11 -22.34
CA ALA A 40 -11.44 0.86 -23.25
C ALA A 40 -12.25 1.78 -24.19
N LEU A 41 -13.35 1.26 -24.76
CA LEU A 41 -14.27 2.02 -25.61
C LEU A 41 -14.94 3.17 -24.84
N LYS A 42 -15.44 2.92 -23.62
CA LYS A 42 -16.00 3.99 -22.76
C LYS A 42 -14.98 5.07 -22.41
N ARG A 43 -13.72 4.70 -22.15
CA ARG A 43 -12.64 5.66 -21.88
C ARG A 43 -12.29 6.49 -23.10
N MET A 44 -12.37 5.92 -24.30
CA MET A 44 -12.18 6.66 -25.56
C MET A 44 -13.32 7.66 -25.79
N GLN A 45 -14.58 7.26 -25.53
CA GLN A 45 -15.73 8.17 -25.59
C GLN A 45 -15.61 9.34 -24.60
N SER A 46 -15.22 9.07 -23.34
CA SER A 46 -15.03 10.13 -22.33
C SER A 46 -13.87 11.09 -22.65
N LYS A 47 -12.78 10.59 -23.26
CA LYS A 47 -11.64 11.42 -23.66
C LYS A 47 -11.99 12.35 -24.82
N ASN A 48 -12.82 11.90 -25.76
CA ASN A 48 -13.29 12.74 -26.88
C ASN A 48 -14.22 13.87 -26.39
N HIS A 49 -15.10 13.60 -25.43
CA HIS A 49 -15.93 14.66 -24.82
C HIS A 49 -15.12 15.69 -24.02
N GLN A 50 -14.06 15.28 -23.31
CA GLN A 50 -13.19 16.22 -22.59
C GLN A 50 -12.28 17.05 -23.51
N ALA A 51 -11.83 16.47 -24.64
CA ALA A 51 -11.08 17.21 -25.65
C ALA A 51 -11.94 18.31 -26.31
N SER A 52 -13.24 18.04 -26.55
CA SER A 52 -14.15 19.03 -27.13
C SER A 52 -14.50 20.18 -26.17
N SER A 53 -14.56 19.92 -24.85
CA SER A 53 -14.84 20.96 -23.85
C SER A 53 -13.64 21.83 -23.52
N ALA A 54 -12.42 21.25 -23.46
CA ALA A 54 -11.20 21.99 -23.15
C ALA A 54 -10.80 22.97 -24.27
N TYR A 55 -11.04 22.62 -25.54
CA TYR A 55 -10.71 23.47 -26.69
C TYR A 55 -11.69 24.62 -26.94
N LYS A 56 -12.91 24.60 -26.36
CA LYS A 56 -13.80 25.78 -26.37
C LYS A 56 -13.31 26.93 -25.48
N SER A 57 -12.39 26.67 -24.54
CA SER A 57 -11.94 27.63 -23.53
C SER A 57 -10.64 28.39 -23.86
N LYS A 58 -9.95 27.99 -24.93
CA LYS A 58 -8.76 28.67 -25.45
C LYS A 58 -9.01 28.97 -26.92
N GLY A 59 -9.43 30.21 -27.23
CA GLY A 59 -9.84 30.68 -28.55
C GLY A 59 -8.76 30.54 -29.65
N LEU A 60 -8.51 29.31 -30.08
CA LEU A 60 -7.77 28.95 -31.27
C LEU A 60 -8.76 28.23 -32.19
N ASP A 61 -9.24 28.96 -33.21
CA ASP A 61 -10.12 28.47 -34.27
C ASP A 61 -9.39 27.47 -35.18
N ALA A 62 -9.10 26.28 -34.66
CA ALA A 62 -8.68 25.13 -35.45
C ALA A 62 -9.63 23.96 -35.14
N PRO A 63 -10.53 23.59 -36.06
CA PRO A 63 -11.46 22.50 -35.82
C PRO A 63 -10.72 21.17 -35.99
N PHE A 64 -10.26 20.57 -34.89
CA PHE A 64 -10.23 19.11 -34.83
C PHE A 64 -11.69 18.65 -34.72
N LYS A 65 -12.38 18.59 -35.86
CA LYS A 65 -13.58 17.78 -36.00
C LYS A 65 -13.11 16.34 -35.96
N THR A 66 -13.21 15.66 -34.81
CA THR A 66 -13.62 14.26 -34.86
C THR A 66 -14.90 14.26 -35.69
N SER A 67 -14.84 13.64 -36.86
CA SER A 67 -15.96 13.72 -37.80
C SER A 67 -17.18 13.10 -37.13
N GLN A 68 -18.37 13.67 -37.34
CA GLN A 68 -19.62 13.05 -36.86
C GLN A 68 -19.70 11.55 -37.26
N GLN A 69 -19.02 11.16 -38.35
CA GLN A 69 -18.85 9.77 -38.77
C GLN A 69 -18.05 8.88 -37.80
N GLU A 70 -17.03 9.40 -37.11
CA GLU A 70 -16.26 8.65 -36.11
C GLU A 70 -17.03 8.48 -34.81
N GLU A 71 -17.76 9.52 -34.37
CA GLU A 71 -18.66 9.43 -33.22
C GLU A 71 -19.81 8.46 -33.50
N ASN A 72 -20.45 8.56 -34.66
CA ASN A 72 -21.49 7.63 -35.08
C ASN A 72 -20.96 6.20 -35.27
N ARG A 73 -19.70 6.02 -35.71
CA ARG A 73 -19.06 4.68 -35.79
C ARG A 73 -18.82 4.10 -34.40
N LEU A 74 -18.35 4.90 -33.44
CA LEU A 74 -18.14 4.47 -32.07
C LEU A 74 -19.47 4.14 -31.38
N GLU A 75 -20.51 4.96 -31.57
CA GLU A 75 -21.86 4.66 -31.10
C GLU A 75 -22.41 3.37 -31.73
N ALA A 76 -22.27 3.18 -33.04
CA ALA A 76 -22.69 1.95 -33.70
C ALA A 76 -21.94 0.71 -33.21
N ILE A 77 -20.63 0.83 -32.90
CA ILE A 77 -19.84 -0.27 -32.32
C ILE A 77 -20.33 -0.56 -30.89
N ILE A 78 -20.61 0.48 -30.09
CA ILE A 78 -21.11 0.34 -28.72
C ILE A 78 -22.53 -0.26 -28.72
N ASP A 79 -23.41 0.16 -29.61
CA ASP A 79 -24.77 -0.36 -29.74
C ASP A 79 -24.79 -1.79 -30.27
N ASN A 80 -23.90 -2.14 -31.20
CA ASN A 80 -23.74 -3.51 -31.64
C ASN A 80 -23.15 -4.38 -30.52
N PHE A 81 -22.26 -3.85 -29.69
CA PHE A 81 -21.78 -4.52 -28.48
C PHE A 81 -22.91 -4.71 -27.45
N ASN A 82 -23.73 -3.68 -27.21
CA ASN A 82 -24.86 -3.68 -26.27
C ASN A 82 -26.02 -4.58 -26.72
N ASN A 83 -26.31 -4.65 -28.01
CA ASN A 83 -27.35 -5.54 -28.55
C ASN A 83 -26.93 -7.02 -28.49
N ASN A 84 -25.62 -7.31 -28.53
CA ASN A 84 -25.07 -8.64 -28.28
C ASN A 84 -24.83 -8.93 -26.77
N LEU A 85 -25.03 -7.95 -25.88
CA LEU A 85 -24.88 -8.06 -24.41
C LEU A 85 -26.15 -8.59 -23.70
N LYS A 86 -27.26 -8.89 -24.41
CA LYS A 86 -28.48 -9.43 -23.77
C LYS A 86 -28.27 -10.75 -23.01
N ASP A 87 -27.16 -11.45 -23.26
CA ASP A 87 -26.76 -12.66 -22.53
C ASP A 87 -25.69 -12.43 -21.45
N ILE A 88 -25.25 -11.20 -21.20
CA ILE A 88 -24.15 -10.94 -20.25
C ILE A 88 -24.72 -10.49 -18.91
N LYS A 89 -25.27 -11.49 -18.20
CA LYS A 89 -25.26 -11.53 -16.73
C LYS A 89 -24.12 -12.46 -16.28
N THR A 90 -22.88 -12.08 -16.53
CA THR A 90 -21.73 -12.80 -15.95
C THR A 90 -20.60 -11.83 -15.67
N MET A 91 -20.50 -11.41 -14.40
CA MET A 91 -19.19 -11.19 -13.80
C MET A 91 -18.32 -12.41 -14.14
N CYS A 92 -17.07 -12.21 -14.59
CA CYS A 92 -16.14 -13.30 -14.85
C CYS A 92 -16.11 -14.24 -13.64
N LYS A 93 -16.80 -15.38 -13.73
CA LYS A 93 -16.70 -16.44 -12.74
C LYS A 93 -15.32 -17.03 -12.94
N PHE A 94 -14.37 -16.64 -12.10
CA PHE A 94 -13.10 -17.35 -12.09
C PHE A 94 -13.38 -18.82 -11.77
N ASN A 95 -12.63 -19.72 -12.42
CA ASN A 95 -12.78 -21.14 -12.16
C ASN A 95 -12.43 -21.42 -10.69
N LYS A 96 -13.37 -22.02 -9.98
CA LYS A 96 -13.22 -22.42 -8.58
C LYS A 96 -12.71 -23.85 -8.53
N PHE A 97 -11.75 -24.09 -7.65
CA PHE A 97 -11.11 -25.37 -7.42
C PHE A 97 -11.14 -25.71 -5.94
N ASN A 98 -11.23 -26.98 -5.61
CA ASN A 98 -11.09 -27.43 -4.23
C ASN A 98 -9.61 -27.71 -3.96
N GLY A 99 -9.01 -26.91 -3.09
CA GLY A 99 -7.65 -27.12 -2.61
C GLY A 99 -7.63 -27.78 -1.25
N LYS A 100 -6.92 -28.90 -1.10
CA LYS A 100 -6.74 -29.57 0.19
C LYS A 100 -5.48 -29.04 0.87
N VAL A 101 -5.61 -28.48 2.07
CA VAL A 101 -4.45 -28.05 2.87
C VAL A 101 -3.70 -29.29 3.34
N THR A 102 -2.45 -29.46 2.95
CA THR A 102 -1.66 -30.66 3.30
C THR A 102 -0.58 -30.38 4.32
N LYS A 103 -0.08 -29.14 4.38
CA LYS A 103 0.93 -28.72 5.35
C LYS A 103 0.81 -27.23 5.65
N TYR A 104 1.14 -26.87 6.88
CA TYR A 104 1.40 -25.49 7.27
C TYR A 104 2.72 -25.45 8.05
N HIS A 105 3.68 -24.66 7.58
CA HIS A 105 4.97 -24.50 8.24
C HIS A 105 5.60 -23.16 7.85
N SER A 106 6.25 -22.48 8.80
CA SER A 106 6.94 -21.20 8.56
C SER A 106 6.05 -20.17 7.81
N ASN A 107 4.80 -20.01 8.26
CA ASN A 107 3.82 -19.10 7.66
C ASN A 107 3.47 -19.36 6.19
N MET A 108 3.71 -20.58 5.71
CA MET A 108 3.38 -21.03 4.36
C MET A 108 2.46 -22.24 4.42
N TYR A 109 1.36 -22.18 3.66
CA TYR A 109 0.49 -23.31 3.39
C TYR A 109 0.97 -24.06 2.15
N ALA A 110 0.99 -25.39 2.21
CA ALA A 110 1.03 -26.25 1.03
C ALA A 110 -0.40 -26.75 0.77
N ILE A 111 -0.87 -26.55 -0.46
CA ILE A 111 -2.25 -26.86 -0.85
C ILE A 111 -2.19 -27.69 -2.13
N GLU A 112 -2.79 -28.87 -2.07
CA GLU A 112 -2.99 -29.70 -3.25
C GLU A 112 -4.26 -29.24 -3.98
N VAL A 113 -4.09 -28.78 -5.21
CA VAL A 113 -5.18 -28.42 -6.11
C VAL A 113 -4.95 -29.19 -7.40
N ASP A 114 -5.91 -30.02 -7.78
CA ASP A 114 -5.75 -31.02 -8.85
C ASP A 114 -4.50 -31.89 -8.59
N ASP A 115 -3.59 -32.00 -9.57
CA ASP A 115 -2.33 -32.76 -9.47
C ASP A 115 -1.12 -31.90 -9.07
N LYS A 116 -1.33 -30.73 -8.46
CA LYS A 116 -0.26 -29.77 -8.15
C LYS A 116 -0.27 -29.35 -6.68
N THR A 117 0.91 -29.19 -6.11
CA THR A 117 1.10 -28.56 -4.81
C THR A 117 1.45 -27.08 -5.00
N ILE A 118 0.65 -26.20 -4.40
CA ILE A 118 0.84 -24.76 -4.44
C ILE A 118 1.23 -24.28 -3.06
N PHE A 119 2.21 -23.38 -2.99
CA PHE A 119 2.65 -22.76 -1.75
C PHE A 119 2.07 -21.36 -1.62
N ILE A 120 1.23 -21.14 -0.62
CA ILE A 120 0.55 -19.86 -0.40
C ILE A 120 0.92 -19.32 0.98
N PRO A 121 1.49 -18.09 1.07
CA PRO A 121 1.76 -17.46 2.35
C PRO A 121 0.48 -17.25 3.15
N PHE A 122 0.55 -17.38 4.47
CA PHE A 122 -0.57 -17.10 5.35
C PHE A 122 -1.14 -15.70 5.12
N SER A 123 -0.26 -14.70 4.97
CA SER A 123 -0.69 -13.33 4.69
C SER A 123 -1.50 -13.19 3.40
N VAL A 124 -1.26 -14.01 2.40
CA VAL A 124 -2.11 -14.03 1.19
C VAL A 124 -3.40 -14.79 1.46
N MET A 125 -3.29 -15.92 2.15
CA MET A 125 -4.42 -16.79 2.48
C MET A 125 -5.45 -16.09 3.38
N HIS A 126 -5.05 -15.17 4.27
CA HIS A 126 -5.91 -14.57 5.29
C HIS A 126 -6.08 -13.05 5.15
N LYS A 127 -5.68 -12.45 4.01
CA LYS A 127 -5.78 -10.99 3.77
C LYS A 127 -7.22 -10.46 3.85
N PHE A 128 -8.14 -11.12 3.17
CA PHE A 128 -9.55 -10.73 3.09
C PHE A 128 -10.58 -11.85 3.34
N PRO A 129 -10.21 -13.15 3.34
CA PRO A 129 -11.17 -14.18 3.69
C PRO A 129 -11.27 -14.37 5.21
N ALA A 130 -12.51 -14.52 5.68
CA ALA A 130 -12.81 -15.02 6.99
C ALA A 130 -13.24 -16.49 6.87
N PHE A 131 -12.31 -17.40 7.14
CA PHE A 131 -12.62 -18.83 7.09
C PHE A 131 -13.55 -19.22 8.25
N PRO A 132 -14.52 -20.12 8.02
CA PRO A 132 -15.34 -20.67 9.08
C PRO A 132 -14.49 -21.25 10.21
N GLN A 133 -14.90 -21.03 11.46
CA GLN A 133 -14.24 -21.60 12.65
C GLN A 133 -14.06 -23.13 12.57
N SER A 134 -14.97 -23.84 11.91
CA SER A 134 -14.86 -25.28 11.68
C SER A 134 -13.62 -25.67 10.87
N MET A 135 -13.14 -24.79 10.00
CA MET A 135 -11.95 -24.97 9.15
C MET A 135 -10.65 -24.53 9.82
N MET A 136 -10.72 -23.89 11.00
CA MET A 136 -9.59 -23.27 11.68
C MET A 136 -9.15 -24.08 12.90
N GLU A 137 -7.86 -24.17 13.14
CA GLU A 137 -7.20 -24.80 14.29
C GLU A 137 -6.00 -23.95 14.69
N GLU A 138 -5.90 -23.59 15.97
CA GLU A 138 -4.80 -22.79 16.52
C GLU A 138 -4.46 -21.51 15.72
N GLY A 139 -5.48 -20.87 15.13
CA GLY A 139 -5.31 -19.63 14.36
C GLY A 139 -4.85 -19.80 12.91
N HIS A 140 -4.75 -21.03 12.41
CA HIS A 140 -4.49 -21.34 11.00
C HIS A 140 -5.53 -22.33 10.43
N LEU A 141 -5.50 -22.59 9.12
CA LEU A 141 -6.37 -23.60 8.51
C LEU A 141 -5.96 -25.00 8.96
N LYS A 142 -6.94 -25.86 9.28
CA LYS A 142 -6.73 -27.28 9.63
C LYS A 142 -6.05 -28.04 8.51
N ILE A 143 -5.11 -28.90 8.85
CA ILE A 143 -4.55 -29.85 7.88
C ILE A 143 -5.63 -30.84 7.45
N GLY A 144 -5.74 -31.07 6.15
CA GLY A 144 -6.74 -31.92 5.52
C GLY A 144 -8.04 -31.21 5.14
N VAL A 145 -8.21 -29.93 5.50
CA VAL A 145 -9.42 -29.17 5.14
C VAL A 145 -9.41 -28.77 3.66
N ASN A 146 -10.59 -28.77 3.04
CA ASN A 146 -10.79 -28.31 1.67
C ASN A 146 -11.13 -26.82 1.67
N VAL A 147 -10.37 -26.04 0.90
CA VAL A 147 -10.53 -24.60 0.70
C VAL A 147 -10.91 -24.34 -0.74
N ILE A 148 -11.93 -23.51 -0.97
CA ILE A 148 -12.32 -23.08 -2.31
C ILE A 148 -11.32 -22.02 -2.80
N MET A 149 -10.62 -22.36 -3.88
CA MET A 149 -9.56 -21.58 -4.48
C MET A 149 -10.01 -21.05 -5.85
N VAL A 150 -9.56 -19.86 -6.20
CA VAL A 150 -9.76 -19.22 -7.50
C VAL A 150 -8.42 -19.19 -8.24
N LYS A 151 -8.42 -19.66 -9.48
CA LYS A 151 -7.25 -19.62 -10.37
C LYS A 151 -7.14 -18.26 -11.07
N LYS A 152 -6.00 -17.59 -10.91
CA LYS A 152 -5.66 -16.36 -11.66
C LYS A 152 -4.91 -16.68 -12.95
N ASP A 153 -3.95 -17.59 -12.87
CA ASP A 153 -3.17 -18.12 -13.99
C ASP A 153 -2.72 -19.56 -13.70
N GLU A 154 -1.92 -20.19 -14.56
CA GLU A 154 -1.51 -21.61 -14.38
C GLU A 154 -0.72 -21.91 -13.11
N LYS A 155 -0.13 -20.89 -12.49
CA LYS A 155 0.75 -21.03 -11.31
C LYS A 155 0.18 -20.35 -10.07
N THR A 156 -0.81 -19.48 -10.23
CA THR A 156 -1.27 -18.60 -9.16
C THR A 156 -2.72 -18.86 -8.80
N TYR A 157 -2.93 -19.20 -7.53
CA TYR A 157 -4.23 -19.44 -6.93
C TYR A 157 -4.41 -18.55 -5.69
N TYR A 158 -5.65 -18.15 -5.42
CA TYR A 158 -6.03 -17.36 -4.26
C TYR A 158 -7.27 -17.96 -3.59
N PRO A 159 -7.48 -17.77 -2.28
CA PRO A 159 -8.74 -18.15 -1.66
C PRO A 159 -9.91 -17.41 -2.31
N ASP A 160 -11.02 -18.10 -2.50
CA ASP A 160 -12.21 -17.51 -3.12
C ASP A 160 -12.83 -16.43 -2.22
N HIS A 161 -12.67 -15.18 -2.65
CA HIS A 161 -13.22 -14.03 -1.94
C HIS A 161 -14.75 -13.99 -1.97
N GLU A 162 -15.43 -14.65 -2.91
CA GLU A 162 -16.90 -14.72 -2.87
C GLU A 162 -17.41 -15.69 -1.80
N THR A 163 -16.72 -16.80 -1.60
CA THR A 163 -17.08 -17.81 -0.59
C THR A 163 -16.69 -17.35 0.81
N TYR A 164 -15.50 -16.75 0.95
CA TYR A 164 -14.91 -16.46 2.26
C TYR A 164 -14.82 -14.97 2.58
N GLY A 165 -14.98 -14.08 1.61
CA GLY A 165 -15.07 -12.64 1.84
C GLY A 165 -16.50 -12.26 2.20
N VAL A 166 -16.64 -11.26 3.07
CA VAL A 166 -17.93 -10.61 3.31
C VAL A 166 -18.44 -10.10 1.96
N THR A 167 -19.71 -10.38 1.64
CA THR A 167 -20.45 -10.05 0.42
C THR A 167 -20.00 -8.75 -0.28
N ASN A 168 -20.11 -8.71 -1.61
CA ASN A 168 -19.82 -7.63 -2.60
C ASN A 168 -20.22 -6.16 -2.25
N THR A 169 -20.62 -5.85 -1.03
CA THR A 169 -20.77 -4.50 -0.46
C THR A 169 -19.44 -3.86 0.00
N GLN A 170 -18.29 -4.50 -0.22
CA GLN A 170 -16.95 -4.02 0.18
C GLN A 170 -16.32 -2.95 -0.74
N GLU A 171 -17.07 -1.95 -1.22
CA GLU A 171 -16.42 -0.68 -1.57
C GLU A 171 -16.07 0.16 -0.33
N HIS A 172 -16.52 -0.27 0.86
CA HIS A 172 -16.06 0.27 2.14
C HIS A 172 -15.29 -0.81 2.89
N LYS A 173 -13.97 -0.66 3.01
CA LYS A 173 -13.20 -1.32 4.07
C LYS A 173 -13.90 -0.93 5.37
N LEU A 174 -14.62 -1.86 5.99
CA LEU A 174 -15.19 -1.64 7.31
C LEU A 174 -14.01 -1.33 8.23
N ASN A 175 -14.04 -0.19 8.91
CA ASN A 175 -13.09 0.10 9.97
C ASN A 175 -13.40 -0.88 11.11
N VAL A 176 -12.68 -2.00 11.12
CA VAL A 176 -12.76 -3.01 12.18
C VAL A 176 -12.04 -2.44 13.39
N ASP A 177 -12.68 -2.51 14.55
CA ASP A 177 -12.06 -2.17 15.83
C ASP A 177 -10.92 -3.16 16.14
N GLY A 178 -9.69 -2.65 16.13
CA GLY A 178 -8.47 -3.40 16.38
C GLY A 178 -7.96 -3.32 17.82
N THR A 179 -8.73 -2.78 18.77
CA THR A 179 -8.31 -2.59 20.17
C THR A 179 -7.77 -3.85 20.84
N TYR A 180 -8.20 -5.05 20.41
CA TYR A 180 -7.68 -6.32 20.90
C TYR A 180 -6.18 -6.52 20.62
N LEU A 181 -5.60 -5.80 19.65
CA LEU A 181 -4.16 -5.81 19.34
C LEU A 181 -3.33 -4.97 20.33
N LEU A 182 -3.97 -4.11 21.13
CA LEU A 182 -3.26 -3.25 22.09
C LEU A 182 -2.76 -4.03 23.32
N LYS A 183 -3.32 -5.21 23.59
CA LYS A 183 -2.97 -6.04 24.76
C LYS A 183 -1.48 -6.42 24.82
N ASP A 184 -0.84 -6.53 23.66
CA ASP A 184 0.56 -6.92 23.51
C ASP A 184 1.50 -5.69 23.37
N ALA A 185 0.94 -4.48 23.27
CA ALA A 185 1.68 -3.25 23.06
C ALA A 185 2.11 -2.62 24.38
N LYS A 186 3.36 -2.18 24.47
CA LYS A 186 3.88 -1.51 25.67
C LYS A 186 3.39 -0.06 25.73
N PRO A 187 3.09 0.51 26.90
CA PRO A 187 2.78 1.95 26.97
C PRO A 187 3.95 2.79 26.47
N TYR A 188 3.71 3.67 25.49
CA TYR A 188 4.67 4.70 25.13
C TYR A 188 4.57 5.85 26.13
N LYS A 189 5.68 6.23 26.74
CA LYS A 189 5.73 7.38 27.64
C LYS A 189 6.58 8.47 27.02
N GLN A 190 5.96 9.61 26.76
CA GLN A 190 6.70 10.84 26.52
C GLN A 190 7.11 11.46 27.85
N THR A 191 8.38 11.82 27.97
CA THR A 191 8.91 12.56 29.11
C THR A 191 8.76 14.06 28.87
N ASN A 192 7.51 14.54 28.80
CA ASN A 192 7.24 15.97 28.68
C ASN A 192 7.13 16.57 30.09
N SER A 193 7.80 17.70 30.30
CA SER A 193 7.62 18.55 31.46
C SER A 193 6.26 19.27 31.41
N LEU A 194 5.78 19.73 32.57
CA LEU A 194 4.53 20.49 32.65
C LEU A 194 4.55 21.76 31.76
N PRO A 195 5.63 22.58 31.69
CA PRO A 195 5.69 23.72 30.77
C PRO A 195 5.55 23.34 29.29
N GLU A 196 6.14 22.22 28.87
CA GLU A 196 6.03 21.72 27.50
C GLU A 196 4.59 21.31 27.18
N LEU A 197 3.93 20.58 28.09
CA LEU A 197 2.52 20.22 27.92
C LEU A 197 1.60 21.44 27.89
N ILE A 198 1.86 22.48 28.69
CA ILE A 198 1.08 23.73 28.65
C ILE A 198 1.27 24.42 27.28
N THR A 199 2.48 24.44 26.76
CA THR A 199 2.78 25.02 25.44
C THR A 199 2.05 24.28 24.33
N GLN A 200 2.08 22.94 24.36
CA GLN A 200 1.31 22.10 23.43
C GLN A 200 -0.20 22.26 23.61
N PHE A 201 -0.67 22.39 24.85
CA PHE A 201 -2.09 22.62 25.11
C PHE A 201 -2.57 23.94 24.50
N ASN A 202 -1.76 25.01 24.55
CA ASN A 202 -2.12 26.29 23.95
C ASN A 202 -2.36 26.18 22.43
N THR A 203 -1.61 25.32 21.73
CA THR A 203 -1.83 25.09 20.29
C THR A 203 -3.06 24.22 20.02
N LEU A 204 -3.39 23.32 20.95
CA LEU A 204 -4.56 22.44 20.87
C LEU A 204 -5.86 23.09 21.39
N MET A 205 -5.77 24.18 22.15
CA MET A 205 -6.87 24.74 22.94
C MET A 205 -8.13 24.95 22.11
N PHE A 206 -8.02 25.44 20.87
CA PHE A 206 -9.19 25.70 20.03
C PHE A 206 -9.73 24.47 19.29
N SER A 207 -8.98 23.37 19.28
CA SER A 207 -9.37 22.10 18.65
C SER A 207 -10.07 21.12 19.59
N LEU A 208 -10.00 21.37 20.91
CA LEU A 208 -10.57 20.49 21.93
C LEU A 208 -12.04 20.84 22.22
N PRO A 209 -12.90 19.84 22.52
CA PRO A 209 -14.25 20.04 23.02
C PRO A 209 -14.27 20.93 24.28
N GLU A 210 -15.33 21.74 24.43
CA GLU A 210 -15.43 22.72 25.51
C GLU A 210 -15.25 22.11 26.91
N ASP A 211 -15.93 21.00 27.17
CA ASP A 211 -15.83 20.28 28.45
C ASP A 211 -14.41 19.80 28.73
N GLN A 212 -13.69 19.36 27.69
CA GLN A 212 -12.32 18.87 27.81
C GLN A 212 -11.34 20.03 28.03
N ARG A 213 -11.56 21.19 27.38
CA ARG A 213 -10.80 22.42 27.64
C ARG A 213 -10.94 22.88 29.09
N LEU A 214 -12.17 22.96 29.59
CA LEU A 214 -12.44 23.43 30.95
C LEU A 214 -11.85 22.47 31.99
N LYS A 215 -12.02 21.16 31.81
CA LYS A 215 -11.38 20.16 32.68
C LYS A 215 -9.86 20.28 32.66
N THR A 216 -9.27 20.51 31.49
CA THR A 216 -7.81 20.69 31.35
C THR A 216 -7.31 21.93 32.08
N LEU A 217 -7.97 23.07 31.87
CA LEU A 217 -7.64 24.32 32.56
C LEU A 217 -7.74 24.17 34.07
N ASN A 218 -8.75 23.46 34.57
CA ASN A 218 -8.89 23.16 35.98
C ASN A 218 -7.73 22.32 36.53
N VAL A 219 -7.21 21.35 35.77
CA VAL A 219 -6.02 20.57 36.16
C VAL A 219 -4.76 21.44 36.16
N ILE A 220 -4.60 22.31 35.17
CA ILE A 220 -3.45 23.24 35.11
C ILE A 220 -3.47 24.20 36.31
N ALA A 221 -4.64 24.77 36.63
CA ALA A 221 -4.82 25.74 37.72
C ALA A 221 -4.88 25.10 39.12
N ALA A 222 -5.02 23.78 39.23
CA ALA A 222 -5.12 23.07 40.51
C ALA A 222 -3.90 23.32 41.39
N SER A 223 -4.08 23.96 42.55
CA SER A 223 -3.01 24.22 43.52
C SER A 223 -2.70 23.01 44.42
N ASN A 224 -3.58 22.00 44.43
CA ASN A 224 -3.46 20.79 45.24
C ASN A 224 -2.78 19.60 44.53
N MET A 225 -2.21 19.81 43.35
CA MET A 225 -1.52 18.77 42.56
C MET A 225 -0.06 19.14 42.32
N THR A 226 0.84 18.16 42.42
CA THR A 226 2.25 18.33 42.01
C THR A 226 2.39 18.42 40.50
N ALA A 227 3.55 18.84 40.00
CA ALA A 227 3.79 18.93 38.57
C ALA A 227 3.66 17.56 37.88
N GLU A 228 4.16 16.50 38.51
CA GLU A 228 4.10 15.12 38.01
C GLU A 228 2.66 14.61 37.95
N GLN A 229 1.87 14.87 38.99
CA GLN A 229 0.44 14.52 39.02
C GLN A 229 -0.35 15.26 37.93
N LYS A 230 0.01 16.53 37.66
CA LYS A 230 -0.58 17.28 36.55
C LYS A 230 -0.20 16.67 35.21
N VAL A 231 1.09 16.37 34.99
CA VAL A 231 1.58 15.74 33.75
C VAL A 231 0.85 14.41 33.49
N GLU A 232 0.76 13.54 34.49
CA GLU A 232 0.07 12.25 34.36
C GLU A 232 -1.42 12.44 34.03
N LYS A 233 -2.10 13.34 34.75
CA LYS A 233 -3.52 13.59 34.52
C LYS A 233 -3.79 14.22 33.17
N LEU A 234 -2.97 15.20 32.75
CA LEU A 234 -3.08 15.86 31.46
C LEU A 234 -2.88 14.88 30.31
N THR A 235 -1.82 14.07 30.36
CA THR A 235 -1.51 13.08 29.31
C THR A 235 -2.56 11.97 29.23
N SER A 236 -3.27 11.65 30.33
CA SER A 236 -4.42 10.73 30.29
C SER A 236 -5.70 11.35 29.71
N MET A 237 -5.81 12.68 29.75
CA MET A 237 -7.03 13.40 29.36
C MET A 237 -6.99 13.93 27.94
N ILE A 238 -5.80 14.22 27.40
CA ILE A 238 -5.63 14.87 26.10
C ILE A 238 -4.62 14.07 25.29
N ASP A 239 -5.00 13.83 24.04
CA ASP A 239 -4.08 13.28 23.06
C ASP A 239 -3.10 14.35 22.56
N PHE A 240 -2.02 14.54 23.32
CA PHE A 240 -0.94 15.44 22.95
C PHE A 240 -0.16 14.88 21.76
N PRO A 241 0.14 15.69 20.74
CA PRO A 241 1.00 15.30 19.63
C PRO A 241 2.34 14.76 20.11
N LEU A 242 2.78 13.66 19.51
CA LEU A 242 4.07 13.04 19.80
C LEU A 242 5.21 13.92 19.27
N ASP A 243 6.27 14.04 20.05
CA ASP A 243 7.42 14.89 19.74
C ASP A 243 8.44 14.11 18.90
N PHE A 244 8.00 13.70 17.72
CA PHE A 244 8.84 13.06 16.73
C PHE A 244 9.17 14.06 15.62
N VAL A 245 10.41 14.55 15.65
CA VAL A 245 10.95 15.47 14.65
C VAL A 245 11.67 14.66 13.58
N GLU A 246 11.17 14.71 12.34
CA GLU A 246 11.82 14.03 11.22
C GLU A 246 13.22 14.58 10.99
N SER A 247 14.14 13.67 10.67
CA SER A 247 15.54 14.00 10.45
C SER A 247 16.15 13.01 9.46
N GLN A 248 17.47 13.04 9.31
CA GLN A 248 18.17 12.04 8.51
C GLN A 248 18.06 10.63 9.12
N THR A 249 17.89 10.53 10.44
CA THR A 249 17.85 9.26 11.18
C THR A 249 16.46 8.90 11.68
N LEU A 250 15.43 9.73 11.46
CA LEU A 250 14.06 9.47 11.89
C LEU A 250 13.07 9.84 10.78
N GLU A 251 12.19 8.92 10.42
CA GLU A 251 11.09 9.15 9.49
C GLU A 251 9.77 8.65 10.07
N LYS A 252 8.68 9.34 9.76
CA LYS A 252 7.32 8.93 10.13
C LYS A 252 6.55 8.44 8.91
N LYS A 253 5.66 7.48 9.14
CA LYS A 253 4.61 7.07 8.22
C LYS A 253 3.30 6.97 8.98
N ALA A 254 2.25 7.58 8.44
CA ALA A 254 0.93 7.54 9.07
C ALA A 254 0.32 6.13 9.05
N SER A 255 0.60 5.33 8.02
CA SER A 255 -0.10 4.08 7.74
C SER A 255 0.83 2.97 7.24
N LEU A 256 0.46 1.71 7.51
CA LEU A 256 1.06 0.51 6.90
C LEU A 256 0.46 0.17 5.53
N PHE A 257 -0.78 0.57 5.25
CA PHE A 257 -1.55 0.07 4.10
C PHE A 257 -2.05 1.16 3.15
N TYR A 258 -2.25 2.37 3.64
CA TYR A 258 -2.86 3.45 2.89
C TYR A 258 -1.79 4.43 2.42
N SER A 259 -1.52 4.38 1.12
CA SER A 259 -0.62 5.33 0.47
C SER A 259 -1.37 6.64 0.21
N PRO A 260 -0.70 7.80 0.28
CA PRO A 260 -1.29 9.06 -0.17
C PRO A 260 -1.69 8.96 -1.65
N GLY A 261 -2.97 9.17 -1.94
CA GLY A 261 -3.53 9.10 -3.28
C GLY A 261 -4.07 7.72 -3.68
N ASN A 262 -4.79 7.67 -4.80
CA ASN A 262 -5.49 6.46 -5.27
C ASN A 262 -4.54 5.52 -6.02
N SER A 263 -3.57 4.94 -5.30
CA SER A 263 -2.71 3.90 -5.86
C SER A 263 -3.54 2.68 -6.29
N LYS A 264 -3.29 2.19 -7.51
CA LYS A 264 -3.85 0.91 -7.99
C LYS A 264 -3.10 -0.31 -7.43
N ASP A 265 -1.93 -0.10 -6.84
CA ASP A 265 -1.15 -1.13 -6.17
C ASP A 265 -1.48 -1.11 -4.68
N ASP A 266 -2.23 -2.11 -4.24
CA ASP A 266 -2.65 -2.33 -2.87
C ASP A 266 -1.51 -2.79 -1.93
N ARG A 267 -0.27 -2.83 -2.41
CA ARG A 267 0.95 -2.94 -1.59
C ARG A 267 1.88 -1.72 -1.69
N ALA A 268 1.46 -0.64 -2.36
CA ALA A 268 2.29 0.54 -2.55
C ALA A 268 2.82 1.11 -1.22
N GLN A 269 1.97 1.18 -0.19
CA GLN A 269 2.39 1.72 1.11
C GLN A 269 3.39 0.81 1.83
N LEU A 270 3.20 -0.52 1.77
CA LEU A 270 4.17 -1.46 2.32
C LEU A 270 5.51 -1.35 1.59
N LYS A 271 5.51 -1.23 0.25
CA LYS A 271 6.75 -0.99 -0.52
C LYS A 271 7.42 0.30 -0.09
N GLU A 272 6.65 1.38 0.05
CA GLU A 272 7.14 2.69 0.48
C GLU A 272 7.83 2.62 1.86
N ILE A 273 7.26 1.86 2.81
CA ILE A 273 7.86 1.57 4.12
C ILE A 273 9.18 0.83 3.98
N VAL A 274 9.23 -0.24 3.18
CA VAL A 274 10.48 -1.00 2.98
C VAL A 274 11.52 -0.14 2.27
N GLU A 275 11.12 0.67 1.29
CA GLU A 275 12.02 1.59 0.61
C GLU A 275 12.56 2.67 1.55
N SER A 276 11.78 3.14 2.54
CA SER A 276 12.27 4.04 3.59
C SER A 276 13.27 3.37 4.53
N ILE A 277 13.02 2.13 4.95
CA ILE A 277 13.99 1.32 5.72
C ILE A 277 15.30 1.18 4.93
N VAL A 278 15.21 0.74 3.67
CA VAL A 278 16.37 0.52 2.82
C VAL A 278 17.12 1.82 2.53
N ALA A 279 16.42 2.94 2.36
CA ALA A 279 17.06 4.23 2.17
C ALA A 279 17.91 4.62 3.39
N MET A 280 17.42 4.39 4.60
CA MET A 280 18.18 4.63 5.84
C MET A 280 19.42 3.74 5.95
N CYS A 281 19.37 2.52 5.42
CA CYS A 281 20.54 1.63 5.31
C CYS A 281 21.52 2.08 4.21
N ASN A 282 21.00 2.66 3.13
CA ASN A 282 21.75 3.17 1.99
C ASN A 282 22.02 4.68 2.14
N SER A 283 22.63 5.06 3.25
CA SER A 283 23.17 6.41 3.47
C SER A 283 24.69 6.40 3.30
N GLU A 284 25.27 7.56 3.01
CA GLU A 284 26.74 7.70 2.99
C GLU A 284 27.35 7.39 4.35
N GLU A 285 26.64 7.76 5.42
CA GLU A 285 26.98 7.40 6.79
C GLU A 285 25.90 6.51 7.37
N GLN A 286 26.19 5.22 7.50
CA GLN A 286 25.30 4.26 8.13
C GLN A 286 25.28 4.52 9.65
N ARG A 287 24.12 4.97 10.13
CA ARG A 287 23.88 5.33 11.53
C ARG A 287 22.66 4.57 12.03
N GLN A 288 22.50 4.53 13.35
CA GLN A 288 21.27 4.03 13.95
C GLN A 288 20.11 4.98 13.56
N CYS A 289 19.07 4.41 12.97
CA CYS A 289 17.90 5.13 12.49
C CYS A 289 16.61 4.53 13.06
N GLN A 290 15.50 5.27 12.94
CA GLN A 290 14.18 4.85 13.37
C GLN A 290 13.13 5.17 12.31
N LEU A 291 12.31 4.17 11.98
CA LEU A 291 11.07 4.39 11.22
C LEU A 291 9.89 4.25 12.18
N ILE A 292 9.08 5.30 12.26
CA ILE A 292 7.90 5.35 13.13
C ILE A 292 6.66 5.22 12.25
N VAL A 293 5.81 4.24 12.54
CA VAL A 293 4.58 3.99 11.79
C VAL A 293 3.37 4.12 12.71
N GLY A 294 2.29 4.73 12.18
CA GLY A 294 1.07 5.02 12.94
C GLY A 294 1.02 6.44 13.48
N VAL A 295 1.91 7.33 13.04
CA VAL A 295 1.95 8.75 13.44
C VAL A 295 1.91 9.63 12.20
N ASN A 296 1.02 10.62 12.19
CA ASN A 296 0.89 11.57 11.11
C ASN A 296 2.13 12.48 11.03
N ASP A 297 2.68 12.66 9.83
CA ASP A 297 3.87 13.46 9.56
C ASP A 297 3.69 14.94 9.93
N LYS A 298 2.51 15.50 9.64
CA LYS A 298 2.18 16.93 9.83
C LYS A 298 1.63 17.25 11.21
N THR A 299 0.75 16.39 11.73
CA THR A 299 0.03 16.69 12.98
C THR A 299 0.65 16.02 14.20
N ASN A 300 1.57 15.08 14.02
CA ASN A 300 2.17 14.29 15.10
C ASN A 300 1.16 13.50 15.96
N LYS A 301 -0.06 13.30 15.45
CA LYS A 301 -1.10 12.51 16.11
C LYS A 301 -1.05 11.06 15.67
N THR A 302 -1.47 10.15 16.53
CA THR A 302 -1.62 8.74 16.20
C THR A 302 -2.72 8.51 15.16
N CYS A 303 -2.63 7.41 14.42
CA CYS A 303 -3.50 7.12 13.28
C CYS A 303 -4.30 5.81 13.44
N ARG A 304 -4.53 5.35 14.67
CA ARG A 304 -5.27 4.10 14.97
C ARG A 304 -4.75 2.88 14.17
N LEU A 305 -3.43 2.67 14.15
CA LEU A 305 -2.79 1.63 13.32
C LEU A 305 -3.36 0.22 13.56
N GLN A 306 -3.83 -0.04 14.79
CA GLN A 306 -4.50 -1.28 15.18
C GLN A 306 -5.73 -1.57 14.32
N ASP A 307 -6.54 -0.55 14.00
CA ASP A 307 -7.75 -0.72 13.19
C ASP A 307 -7.39 -0.98 11.73
N GLU A 308 -6.30 -0.36 11.24
CA GLU A 308 -5.82 -0.66 9.90
C GLU A 308 -5.39 -2.12 9.77
N ILE A 309 -4.68 -2.65 10.77
CA ILE A 309 -4.26 -4.05 10.82
C ILE A 309 -5.49 -4.96 10.88
N ALA A 310 -6.42 -4.72 11.81
CA ALA A 310 -7.63 -5.53 11.96
C ALA A 310 -8.52 -5.50 10.70
N SER A 311 -8.60 -4.35 10.03
CA SER A 311 -9.40 -4.21 8.81
C SER A 311 -8.77 -4.92 7.60
N ASN A 312 -7.43 -4.93 7.50
CA ASN A 312 -6.72 -5.56 6.38
C ASN A 312 -6.32 -7.02 6.66
N TYR A 313 -6.39 -7.49 7.91
CA TYR A 313 -6.07 -8.84 8.35
C TYR A 313 -6.90 -9.22 9.60
N PRO A 314 -8.22 -9.43 9.47
CA PRO A 314 -9.13 -9.61 10.60
C PRO A 314 -8.89 -10.90 11.41
N GLN A 315 -8.13 -11.86 10.86
CA GLN A 315 -7.80 -13.12 11.52
C GLN A 315 -6.54 -13.06 12.39
N MET A 316 -5.83 -11.91 12.42
CA MET A 316 -4.66 -11.76 13.27
C MET A 316 -5.10 -11.65 14.73
N ALA A 317 -4.56 -12.51 15.60
CA ALA A 317 -4.92 -12.56 17.01
C ALA A 317 -4.04 -11.67 17.90
N ASN A 318 -2.83 -11.33 17.44
CA ASN A 318 -1.85 -10.50 18.15
C ASN A 318 -0.83 -9.86 17.18
N LEU A 319 -0.02 -8.94 17.71
CA LEU A 319 0.97 -8.18 16.93
C LEU A 319 2.16 -9.03 16.46
N ASP A 320 2.61 -9.99 17.28
CA ASP A 320 3.71 -10.88 16.91
C ASP A 320 3.34 -11.75 15.69
N GLN A 321 2.12 -12.26 15.66
CA GLN A 321 1.57 -12.99 14.53
C GLN A 321 1.54 -12.10 13.29
N PHE A 322 1.02 -10.87 13.40
CA PHE A 322 0.99 -9.92 12.29
C PHE A 322 2.40 -9.64 11.74
N GLN A 323 3.35 -9.32 12.62
CA GLN A 323 4.73 -9.02 12.27
C GLN A 323 5.41 -10.19 11.55
N ASN A 324 5.32 -11.39 12.12
CA ASN A 324 6.00 -12.58 11.59
C ASN A 324 5.33 -13.15 10.34
N THR A 325 4.09 -12.76 10.07
CA THR A 325 3.30 -13.31 8.95
C THR A 325 3.25 -12.37 7.75
N LEU A 326 3.25 -11.06 7.99
CA LEU A 326 3.19 -10.06 6.93
C LEU A 326 4.46 -9.21 6.90
N LEU A 327 4.73 -8.44 7.95
CA LEU A 327 5.69 -7.35 7.88
C LEU A 327 7.12 -7.84 7.60
N ALA A 328 7.62 -8.73 8.45
CA ALA A 328 8.97 -9.29 8.31
C ALA A 328 9.12 -10.14 7.02
N PRO A 329 8.19 -11.06 6.68
CA PRO A 329 8.26 -11.77 5.40
C PRO A 329 8.19 -10.86 4.17
N PHE A 330 7.42 -9.77 4.22
CA PHE A 330 7.33 -8.83 3.11
C PHE A 330 8.64 -8.08 2.91
N ILE A 331 9.24 -7.55 3.99
CA ILE A 331 10.56 -6.91 3.95
C ILE A 331 11.58 -7.89 3.37
N LYS A 332 11.69 -9.07 3.97
CA LYS A 332 12.60 -10.14 3.54
C LYS A 332 12.47 -10.42 2.05
N SER A 333 11.25 -10.69 1.57
CA SER A 333 10.99 -10.95 0.15
C SER A 333 11.30 -9.75 -0.73
N TYR A 334 10.97 -8.51 -0.33
CA TYR A 334 11.18 -7.32 -1.14
C TYR A 334 12.66 -6.94 -1.25
N THR A 335 13.50 -7.40 -0.33
CA THR A 335 14.95 -7.16 -0.29
C THR A 335 15.78 -8.42 -0.56
N TYR A 336 15.23 -9.36 -1.35
CA TYR A 336 15.91 -10.60 -1.77
C TYR A 336 16.50 -11.44 -0.62
N ASP A 337 15.74 -11.57 0.47
CA ASP A 337 16.09 -12.35 1.65
C ASP A 337 17.41 -11.93 2.32
N ASN A 338 17.75 -10.63 2.26
CA ASN A 338 18.94 -10.08 2.92
C ASN A 338 18.93 -10.35 4.43
N VAL A 339 19.75 -11.31 4.86
CA VAL A 339 19.81 -11.78 6.26
C VAL A 339 20.35 -10.70 7.19
N LEU A 340 21.35 -9.93 6.73
CA LEU A 340 21.98 -8.88 7.52
C LEU A 340 20.96 -7.78 7.85
N LEU A 341 20.20 -7.32 6.84
CA LEU A 341 19.09 -6.38 7.05
C LEU A 341 18.10 -6.93 8.08
N MET A 342 17.63 -8.16 7.90
CA MET A 342 16.64 -8.73 8.83
C MET A 342 17.15 -8.81 10.27
N SER A 343 18.44 -9.06 10.48
CA SER A 343 19.05 -9.06 11.82
C SER A 343 19.27 -7.66 12.41
N SER A 344 19.31 -6.63 11.57
CA SER A 344 19.48 -5.22 11.95
C SER A 344 18.19 -4.50 12.31
N LEU A 345 17.03 -5.13 12.10
CA LEU A 345 15.72 -4.55 12.38
C LEU A 345 15.18 -5.03 13.73
N LYS A 346 14.79 -4.08 14.59
CA LYS A 346 14.06 -4.37 15.83
C LYS A 346 12.72 -3.67 15.82
N TYR A 347 11.66 -4.47 15.90
CA TYR A 347 10.28 -3.99 15.89
C TYR A 347 9.80 -3.81 17.33
N ASN A 348 9.38 -2.59 17.67
CA ASN A 348 8.83 -2.28 18.99
C ASN A 348 7.42 -1.72 18.82
N TRP A 349 6.45 -2.44 19.39
CA TRP A 349 5.05 -2.04 19.39
C TRP A 349 4.70 -1.31 20.68
N TYR A 350 4.10 -0.14 20.53
CA TYR A 350 3.67 0.68 21.65
C TYR A 350 2.21 1.10 21.54
N SER A 351 1.58 1.35 22.69
CA SER A 351 0.29 2.02 22.79
C SER A 351 0.47 3.43 23.37
N TYR A 352 -0.14 4.41 22.73
CA TYR A 352 -0.23 5.78 23.20
C TYR A 352 -1.67 6.24 23.08
N ASN A 353 -2.28 6.63 24.20
CA ASN A 353 -3.69 7.07 24.27
C ASN A 353 -4.71 6.13 23.61
N GLY A 354 -4.46 4.82 23.70
CA GLY A 354 -5.34 3.81 23.10
C GLY A 354 -5.07 3.53 21.63
N ASP A 355 -4.04 4.15 21.04
CA ASP A 355 -3.62 3.91 19.66
C ASP A 355 -2.28 3.21 19.57
N LEU A 356 -2.15 2.37 18.55
CA LEU A 356 -0.96 1.59 18.28
C LEU A 356 0.05 2.40 17.46
N ILE A 357 1.31 2.31 17.86
CA ILE A 357 2.48 2.86 17.17
C ILE A 357 3.51 1.75 17.00
N LEU A 358 4.12 1.68 15.83
CA LEU A 358 5.26 0.81 15.57
C LEU A 358 6.53 1.67 15.45
N ILE A 359 7.56 1.35 16.23
CA ILE A 359 8.90 1.92 16.06
C ILE A 359 9.84 0.81 15.61
N ILE A 360 10.36 0.93 14.40
CA ILE A 360 11.36 0.03 13.85
C ILE A 360 12.72 0.69 14.06
N ASP A 361 13.52 0.16 14.99
CA ASP A 361 14.93 0.53 15.12
C ASP A 361 15.72 -0.16 14.01
N ILE A 362 16.56 0.60 13.33
CA ILE A 362 17.37 0.16 12.20
C ILE A 362 18.84 0.39 12.56
N ASN A 363 19.57 -0.69 12.76
CA ASN A 363 21.01 -0.65 13.05
C ASN A 363 21.77 -1.48 12.01
N TYR A 364 21.82 -0.97 10.79
CA TYR A 364 22.42 -1.66 9.65
C TYR A 364 23.82 -1.14 9.36
N HIS A 365 24.76 -2.08 9.26
CA HIS A 365 26.12 -1.83 8.81
C HIS A 365 26.50 -2.90 7.79
N GLY A 366 26.63 -2.53 6.51
CA GLY A 366 26.90 -3.49 5.45
C GLY A 366 26.72 -2.94 4.04
N ASP A 367 26.74 -3.83 3.05
CA ASP A 367 26.67 -3.47 1.64
C ASP A 367 25.33 -2.78 1.26
N PRO A 368 25.31 -1.98 0.18
CA PRO A 368 24.07 -1.36 -0.30
C PRO A 368 22.99 -2.39 -0.63
N ILE A 369 21.75 -2.12 -0.20
CA ILE A 369 20.62 -3.03 -0.36
C ILE A 369 19.77 -2.61 -1.56
N ILE A 370 19.53 -3.53 -2.49
CA ILE A 370 18.66 -3.31 -3.66
C ILE A 370 17.30 -3.99 -3.41
N CYS A 371 16.23 -3.24 -3.66
CA CYS A 371 14.86 -3.75 -3.61
C CYS A 371 14.45 -4.47 -4.91
N LYS A 372 13.43 -5.31 -4.82
CA LYS A 372 12.80 -5.95 -5.98
C LYS A 372 12.41 -4.92 -7.05
N GLY A 373 12.61 -5.29 -8.31
CA GLY A 373 12.42 -4.39 -9.45
C GLY A 373 13.68 -3.57 -9.81
N GLY A 374 14.83 -3.83 -9.17
CA GLY A 374 16.09 -3.17 -9.51
C GLY A 374 16.13 -1.72 -9.02
N ARG A 375 15.55 -1.48 -7.85
CA ARG A 375 15.42 -0.15 -7.23
C ARG A 375 16.41 -0.04 -6.08
N LEU A 376 17.17 1.03 -6.03
CA LEU A 376 18.07 1.36 -4.92
C LEU A 376 17.56 2.62 -4.21
N PRO A 377 16.67 2.49 -3.21
CA PRO A 377 16.34 3.60 -2.33
C PRO A 377 17.58 4.02 -1.55
N TYR A 378 17.84 5.32 -1.42
CA TYR A 378 18.98 5.86 -0.68
C TYR A 378 18.61 7.19 -0.02
N ARG A 379 19.34 7.56 1.03
CA ARG A 379 19.17 8.84 1.71
C ARG A 379 20.07 9.90 1.10
N CYS A 380 19.46 11.04 0.79
CA CYS A 380 20.13 12.29 0.48
C CYS A 380 19.64 13.30 1.50
N ASP A 381 20.43 13.53 2.55
CA ASP A 381 20.01 14.26 3.74
C ASP A 381 18.71 13.68 4.33
N SER A 382 17.70 14.54 4.58
CA SER A 382 16.39 14.16 5.10
C SER A 382 15.44 13.62 4.02
N ALA A 383 15.86 13.58 2.75
CA ALA A 383 15.05 13.08 1.65
C ALA A 383 15.41 11.65 1.28
N LYS A 384 14.39 10.86 0.96
CA LYS A 384 14.55 9.57 0.29
C LYS A 384 14.55 9.78 -1.21
N MET A 385 15.54 9.20 -1.88
CA MET A 385 15.65 9.14 -3.33
C MET A 385 15.68 7.67 -3.79
N VAL A 386 15.43 7.42 -5.07
CA VAL A 386 15.52 6.06 -5.65
C VAL A 386 16.35 6.11 -6.92
N ALA A 387 17.41 5.32 -6.96
CA ALA A 387 18.22 5.13 -8.16
C ALA A 387 17.82 3.84 -8.89
N GLU A 388 17.79 3.91 -10.22
CA GLU A 388 17.47 2.79 -11.13
C GLU A 388 18.47 2.78 -12.30
N GLY A 389 18.57 1.66 -13.02
CA GLY A 389 19.36 1.56 -14.24
C GLY A 389 20.84 1.94 -14.04
N VAL A 390 21.32 2.92 -14.83
CA VAL A 390 22.73 3.37 -14.77
C VAL A 390 23.05 4.09 -13.46
N ASP A 391 22.10 4.88 -12.94
CA ASP A 391 22.28 5.62 -11.69
C ASP A 391 22.40 4.69 -10.49
N LEU A 392 21.72 3.54 -10.51
CA LEU A 392 21.87 2.50 -9.50
C LEU A 392 23.32 2.01 -9.42
N VAL A 393 23.95 1.70 -10.57
CA VAL A 393 25.33 1.21 -10.60
C VAL A 393 26.30 2.26 -10.05
N ASN A 394 26.09 3.53 -10.41
CA ASN A 394 26.91 4.63 -9.92
C ASN A 394 26.75 4.83 -8.42
N MET A 395 25.52 4.73 -7.91
CA MET A 395 25.22 4.90 -6.50
C MET A 395 25.77 3.75 -5.64
N VAL A 396 25.66 2.50 -6.11
CA VAL A 396 26.29 1.34 -5.44
C VAL A 396 27.79 1.56 -5.30
N LYS A 397 28.47 2.00 -6.37
CA LYS A 397 29.91 2.33 -6.31
C LYS A 397 30.21 3.45 -5.32
N LYS A 398 29.35 4.47 -5.24
CA LYS A 398 29.50 5.57 -4.29
C LYS A 398 29.41 5.07 -2.84
N LEU A 399 28.33 4.36 -2.51
CA LEU A 399 28.06 3.89 -1.15
C LEU A 399 29.07 2.83 -0.67
N THR A 400 29.53 1.96 -1.57
CA THR A 400 30.52 0.91 -1.23
C THR A 400 31.90 1.51 -0.92
N ARG A 401 32.26 2.65 -1.56
CA ARG A 401 33.55 3.33 -1.30
C ARG A 401 33.62 4.02 0.06
N THR A 402 32.47 4.34 0.65
CA THR A 402 32.39 4.99 1.96
C THR A 402 32.33 3.98 3.11
N ALA A 403 31.97 2.73 2.82
CA ALA A 403 31.87 1.64 3.80
C ALA A 403 33.18 0.88 4.05
N ALA A 404 34.22 1.12 3.23
CA ALA A 404 35.58 0.60 3.35
C ALA A 404 36.52 1.69 3.86
#